data_AF-A0A9C8DGN9-F1
#
_entry.id   AF-A0A9C8DGN9-F1
#
_cell.length_a   1.000
_cell.length_b   1.000
_cell.length_c   1.000
_cell.angle_alpha   90.00
_cell.angle_beta   90.00
_cell.angle_gamma   90.00
#
_symmetry.space_group_name_H-M   'P 1'
#
loop_
_entity.id
_entity.type
_entity.pdbx_description
1 polymer ?
#
loop_
_entity_poly.entity_id
_entity_poly.type
_entity_poly.pdbx_seq_one_letter_code
_entity_poly.pdbx_strand_id
1 'polypeptide(L)'
;MRRLLIVFCVGLLLVTSSVLASAKTIEDDIHQALIALTPAHAGEIMGAFSLGISQGRLKATRALRLINRLISYEGKQGDKEGILLVIAHALQDDLPAAMLVEKAEEGMARKVPLALILNGEKGQPPILGLSQREYLLSATRDTLYSKGIFSTSPGTKAVSQSLPPPRFDTLVSEIADSLADYVESGGSPLEGHLLYQQVSNRLTDLASLKVPIIPPEDAQLVLERVTPADLTTVVLKIFE
;
A
#
# COMPACT_ATOMS: atom_id res chain seq x y z
N MET A 1 -31.47 51.77 14.84
CA MET A 1 -30.12 51.21 14.56
C MET A 1 -29.48 50.54 15.80
N ARG A 2 -30.16 49.58 16.46
CA ARG A 2 -29.55 48.89 17.62
C ARG A 2 -29.99 47.43 17.85
N ARG A 3 -30.81 46.86 16.97
CA ARG A 3 -31.29 45.46 17.09
C ARG A 3 -30.89 44.55 15.94
N LEU A 4 -30.12 45.05 14.97
CA LEU A 4 -29.76 44.32 13.75
C LEU A 4 -28.28 43.89 13.68
N LEU A 5 -27.55 44.01 14.80
CA LEU A 5 -26.11 43.76 14.87
C LEU A 5 -25.72 42.57 15.76
N ILE A 6 -26.69 41.91 16.40
CA ILE A 6 -26.42 40.77 17.32
C ILE A 6 -26.70 39.41 16.64
N VAL A 7 -27.50 39.37 15.57
CA VAL A 7 -27.83 38.10 14.88
C VAL A 7 -26.71 37.63 13.94
N PHE A 8 -25.78 38.51 13.55
CA PHE A 8 -24.75 38.16 12.57
C PHE A 8 -23.46 37.56 13.18
N CYS A 9 -23.25 37.68 14.49
CA CYS A 9 -22.01 37.20 15.14
C CYS A 9 -22.12 35.79 15.76
N VAL A 10 -23.31 35.18 15.82
CA VAL A 10 -23.48 33.81 16.32
C VAL A 10 -23.57 32.78 15.18
N GLY A 11 -23.90 33.22 13.95
CA GLY A 11 -23.98 32.33 12.78
C GLY A 11 -22.66 32.02 12.09
N LEU A 12 -21.59 32.77 12.38
CA LEU A 12 -20.30 32.65 11.67
C LEU A 12 -19.22 31.88 12.46
N LEU A 13 -19.59 31.19 13.54
CA LEU A 13 -18.66 30.44 14.39
C LEU A 13 -18.90 28.91 14.37
N LEU A 14 -19.78 28.43 13.49
CA LEU A 14 -20.16 27.00 13.40
C LEU A 14 -19.72 26.29 12.10
N VAL A 15 -18.93 26.92 11.24
CA VAL A 15 -18.60 26.35 9.90
C VAL A 15 -17.13 25.89 9.78
N THR A 16 -16.29 26.04 10.81
CA THR A 16 -14.86 25.68 10.70
C THR A 16 -14.45 24.42 11.46
N SER A 17 -15.37 23.68 12.08
CA SER A 17 -15.03 22.51 12.92
C SER A 17 -15.27 21.14 12.27
N SER A 18 -15.89 21.09 11.08
CA SER A 18 -16.46 19.85 10.54
C SER A 18 -15.44 18.87 9.96
N VAL A 19 -14.19 19.30 9.71
CA VAL A 19 -13.19 18.43 9.07
C VAL A 19 -12.40 17.62 10.10
N LEU A 20 -12.21 18.15 11.32
CA LEU A 20 -11.48 17.44 12.39
C LEU A 20 -12.37 16.48 13.19
N ALA A 21 -13.68 16.72 13.26
CA ALA A 21 -14.62 15.83 13.94
C ALA A 21 -14.79 14.48 13.21
N SER A 22 -14.68 14.47 11.88
CA SER A 22 -14.96 13.28 11.06
C SER A 22 -13.80 12.26 11.01
N ALA A 23 -12.57 12.68 11.31
CA ALA A 23 -11.40 11.79 11.37
C ALA A 23 -11.37 11.00 12.69
N LYS A 24 -11.79 11.61 13.79
CA LYS A 24 -11.88 10.92 15.09
C LYS A 24 -12.96 9.83 15.08
N THR A 25 -14.10 10.09 14.46
CA THR A 25 -15.18 9.10 14.36
C THR A 25 -14.75 7.86 13.57
N ILE A 26 -13.96 8.02 12.51
CA ILE A 26 -13.58 6.87 11.69
C ILE A 26 -12.50 5.99 12.34
N GLU A 27 -11.60 6.56 13.14
CA GLU A 27 -10.66 5.77 13.93
C GLU A 27 -11.39 4.97 15.02
N ASP A 28 -12.37 5.58 15.69
CA ASP A 28 -13.25 4.90 16.64
C ASP A 28 -14.03 3.75 15.93
N ASP A 29 -14.54 3.99 14.72
CA ASP A 29 -15.23 2.97 13.93
C ASP A 29 -14.30 1.80 13.55
N ILE A 30 -13.04 2.08 13.18
CA ILE A 30 -12.04 1.05 12.90
C ILE A 30 -11.78 0.21 14.15
N HIS A 31 -11.62 0.86 15.30
CA HIS A 31 -11.38 0.18 16.57
C HIS A 31 -12.57 -0.73 16.95
N GLN A 32 -13.81 -0.25 16.80
CA GLN A 32 -15.00 -1.06 17.05
C GLN A 32 -15.12 -2.24 16.07
N ALA A 33 -14.85 -2.02 14.79
CA ALA A 33 -14.84 -3.08 13.79
C ALA A 33 -13.76 -4.15 14.10
N LEU A 34 -12.59 -3.71 14.55
CA LEU A 34 -11.51 -4.62 14.94
C LEU A 34 -11.89 -5.44 16.18
N ILE A 35 -12.53 -4.84 17.19
CA ILE A 35 -13.07 -5.56 18.34
C ILE A 35 -14.09 -6.62 17.89
N ALA A 36 -14.99 -6.28 16.97
CA ALA A 36 -15.99 -7.22 16.46
C ALA A 36 -15.36 -8.41 15.71
N LEU A 37 -14.19 -8.21 15.10
CA LEU A 37 -13.41 -9.29 14.51
C LEU A 37 -12.77 -10.18 15.59
N THR A 38 -12.56 -9.72 16.82
CA THR A 38 -11.91 -10.45 17.94
C THR A 38 -10.49 -10.99 17.65
N PRO A 39 -9.57 -10.22 17.04
CA PRO A 39 -8.20 -10.67 16.78
C PRO A 39 -7.38 -10.76 18.08
N ALA A 40 -6.45 -11.71 18.15
CA ALA A 40 -5.52 -11.82 19.27
C ALA A 40 -4.55 -10.62 19.36
N HIS A 41 -4.18 -10.03 18.22
CA HIS A 41 -3.22 -8.94 18.09
C HIS A 41 -3.91 -7.59 17.80
N ALA A 42 -5.09 -7.35 18.37
CA ALA A 42 -5.88 -6.14 18.12
C ALA A 42 -5.10 -4.83 18.33
N GLY A 43 -4.32 -4.76 19.42
CA GLY A 43 -3.54 -3.55 19.76
C GLY A 43 -2.43 -3.25 18.74
N GLU A 44 -1.76 -4.30 18.25
CA GLU A 44 -0.71 -4.18 17.23
C GLU A 44 -1.26 -3.69 15.90
N ILE A 45 -2.34 -4.34 15.42
CA ILE A 45 -3.02 -3.96 14.19
C ILE A 45 -3.51 -2.51 14.27
N MET A 46 -4.15 -2.13 15.39
CA MET A 46 -4.64 -0.76 15.57
C MET A 46 -3.49 0.26 15.57
N GLY A 47 -2.40 -0.02 16.29
CA GLY A 47 -1.24 0.86 16.33
C GLY A 47 -0.62 1.09 14.95
N ALA A 48 -0.45 0.01 14.18
CA ALA A 48 0.07 0.09 12.82
C ALA A 48 -0.88 0.84 11.87
N PHE A 49 -2.19 0.62 11.98
CA PHE A 49 -3.18 1.30 11.15
C PHE A 49 -3.24 2.80 11.45
N SER A 50 -3.21 3.20 12.72
CA SER A 50 -3.11 4.60 13.12
C SER A 50 -1.84 5.26 12.56
N LEU A 51 -0.70 4.56 12.63
CA LEU A 51 0.55 5.03 12.03
C LEU A 51 0.39 5.23 10.51
N GLY A 52 -0.08 4.22 9.80
CA GLY A 52 -0.28 4.26 8.35
C GLY A 52 -1.26 5.34 7.88
N ILE A 53 -2.31 5.60 8.67
CA ILE A 53 -3.26 6.69 8.41
C ILE A 53 -2.59 8.04 8.59
N SER A 54 -1.84 8.24 9.69
CA SER A 54 -1.13 9.49 9.95
C SER A 54 -0.06 9.82 8.90
N GLN A 55 0.56 8.79 8.32
CA GLN A 55 1.56 8.91 7.25
C GLN A 55 0.94 9.00 5.84
N GLY A 56 -0.37 8.80 5.71
CA GLY A 56 -1.06 8.81 4.41
C GLY A 56 -0.88 7.55 3.56
N ARG A 57 -0.28 6.49 4.11
CA ARG A 57 -0.08 5.19 3.43
C ARG A 57 -1.30 4.26 3.50
N LEU A 58 -2.21 4.54 4.43
CA LEU A 58 -3.48 3.85 4.55
C LEU A 58 -4.62 4.86 4.66
N LYS A 59 -5.65 4.72 3.82
CA LYS A 59 -6.87 5.52 3.98
C LYS A 59 -7.76 4.90 5.05
N ALA A 60 -8.15 5.66 6.06
CA ALA A 60 -9.02 5.18 7.16
C ALA A 60 -10.33 4.53 6.64
N THR A 61 -10.98 5.16 5.65
CA THR A 61 -12.20 4.61 5.02
C THR A 61 -11.98 3.28 4.32
N ARG A 62 -10.76 3.03 3.84
CA ARG A 62 -10.39 1.77 3.20
C ARG A 62 -10.08 0.69 4.24
N ALA A 63 -9.37 1.06 5.31
CA ALA A 63 -9.11 0.18 6.44
C ALA A 63 -10.41 -0.34 7.07
N LEU A 64 -11.34 0.56 7.38
CA LEU A 64 -12.66 0.19 7.93
C LEU A 64 -13.42 -0.75 6.99
N ARG A 65 -13.40 -0.46 5.69
CA ARG A 65 -14.06 -1.30 4.68
C ARG A 65 -13.45 -2.69 4.62
N LEU A 66 -12.13 -2.80 4.63
CA LEU A 66 -11.42 -4.08 4.64
C LEU A 66 -11.84 -4.92 5.85
N ILE A 67 -11.81 -4.34 7.07
CA ILE A 67 -12.18 -5.05 8.31
C ILE A 67 -13.63 -5.52 8.23
N ASN A 68 -14.56 -4.64 7.84
CA ASN A 68 -15.98 -5.00 7.73
C ASN A 68 -16.21 -6.10 6.69
N ARG A 69 -15.48 -6.10 5.57
CA ARG A 69 -15.54 -7.19 4.60
C ARG A 69 -15.04 -8.49 5.20
N LEU A 70 -13.89 -8.48 5.88
CA LEU A 70 -13.33 -9.67 6.54
C LEU A 70 -14.27 -10.26 7.59
N ILE A 71 -14.96 -9.43 8.38
CA ILE A 71 -15.97 -9.91 9.34
C ILE A 71 -17.02 -10.77 8.63
N SER A 72 -17.59 -10.26 7.53
CA SER A 72 -18.63 -10.94 6.75
C SER A 72 -18.14 -12.11 5.88
N TYR A 73 -16.83 -12.19 5.64
CA TYR A 73 -16.27 -13.15 4.70
C TYR A 73 -16.13 -14.54 5.34
N GLU A 74 -16.38 -15.59 4.56
CA GLU A 74 -16.21 -16.97 5.02
C GLU A 74 -14.72 -17.33 5.13
N GLY A 75 -14.32 -17.92 6.26
CA GLY A 75 -12.94 -18.36 6.47
C GLY A 75 -12.58 -18.42 7.94
N LYS A 76 -11.40 -18.97 8.24
CA LYS A 76 -10.93 -19.11 9.63
C LYS A 76 -10.58 -17.74 10.19
N GLN A 77 -10.84 -17.57 11.48
CA GLN A 77 -10.50 -16.35 12.20
C GLN A 77 -9.00 -15.99 12.08
N GLY A 78 -8.13 -17.00 12.17
CA GLY A 78 -6.68 -16.80 12.00
C GLY A 78 -6.28 -16.27 10.62
N ASP A 79 -6.98 -16.64 9.54
CA ASP A 79 -6.68 -16.12 8.20
C ASP A 79 -7.10 -14.66 8.06
N LYS A 80 -8.24 -14.28 8.68
CA LYS A 80 -8.72 -12.89 8.72
C LYS A 80 -7.73 -11.99 9.45
N GLU A 81 -7.28 -12.45 10.62
CA GLU A 81 -6.27 -11.75 11.41
C GLU A 81 -4.92 -11.70 10.69
N GLY A 82 -4.50 -12.80 10.07
CA GLY A 82 -3.25 -12.87 9.29
C GLY A 82 -3.19 -11.84 8.16
N ILE A 83 -4.29 -11.63 7.44
CA ILE A 83 -4.38 -10.58 6.42
C ILE A 83 -4.15 -9.19 7.02
N LEU A 84 -4.76 -8.90 8.17
CA LEU A 84 -4.58 -7.61 8.85
C LEU A 84 -3.15 -7.45 9.39
N LEU A 85 -2.55 -8.52 9.88
CA LEU A 85 -1.18 -8.53 10.38
C LEU A 85 -0.16 -8.26 9.26
N VAL A 86 -0.30 -8.87 8.09
CA VAL A 86 0.58 -8.57 6.94
C VAL A 86 0.51 -7.09 6.54
N ILE A 87 -0.69 -6.49 6.57
CA ILE A 87 -0.85 -5.06 6.31
C ILE A 87 -0.24 -4.22 7.45
N ALA A 88 -0.39 -4.66 8.70
CA ALA A 88 0.16 -3.97 9.87
C ALA A 88 1.69 -3.98 9.85
N HIS A 89 2.32 -5.12 9.59
CA HIS A 89 3.77 -5.25 9.45
C HIS A 89 4.30 -4.35 8.33
N ALA A 90 3.66 -4.38 7.16
CA ALA A 90 4.03 -3.50 6.05
C ALA A 90 4.01 -2.01 6.45
N LEU A 91 3.01 -1.57 7.23
CA LEU A 91 2.94 -0.18 7.71
C LEU A 91 4.01 0.15 8.77
N GLN A 92 4.30 -0.79 9.68
CA GLN A 92 5.38 -0.64 10.66
C GLN A 92 6.75 -0.55 9.98
N ASP A 93 6.91 -1.28 8.87
CA ASP A 93 8.09 -1.27 8.02
C ASP A 93 8.10 -0.12 7.01
N ASP A 94 7.27 0.92 7.15
CA ASP A 94 7.32 2.09 6.27
C ASP A 94 7.01 1.76 4.79
N LEU A 95 6.28 0.68 4.51
CA LEU A 95 5.91 0.22 3.16
C LEU A 95 4.55 0.78 2.70
N PRO A 96 4.35 0.95 1.38
CA PRO A 96 3.08 1.39 0.83
C PRO A 96 2.05 0.25 0.81
N ALA A 97 1.37 0.06 1.94
CA ALA A 97 0.43 -1.05 2.16
C ALA A 97 -0.88 -0.96 1.34
N ALA A 98 -1.12 0.12 0.60
CA ALA A 98 -2.33 0.29 -0.20
C ALA A 98 -2.54 -0.85 -1.23
N MET A 99 -1.46 -1.33 -1.85
CA MET A 99 -1.49 -2.45 -2.79
C MET A 99 -1.89 -3.77 -2.10
N LEU A 100 -1.44 -4.01 -0.86
CA LEU A 100 -1.83 -5.21 -0.09
C LEU A 100 -3.32 -5.20 0.23
N VAL A 101 -3.86 -4.03 0.62
CA VAL A 101 -5.30 -3.85 0.83
C VAL A 101 -6.07 -4.11 -0.46
N GLU A 102 -5.60 -3.60 -1.60
CA GLU A 102 -6.20 -3.84 -2.92
C GLU A 102 -6.31 -5.32 -3.26
N LYS A 103 -5.20 -6.06 -3.13
CA LYS A 103 -5.17 -7.48 -3.46
C LYS A 103 -6.02 -8.32 -2.51
N ALA A 104 -6.09 -7.95 -1.23
CA ALA A 104 -7.01 -8.58 -0.27
C ALA A 104 -8.48 -8.36 -0.68
N GLU A 105 -8.82 -7.11 -1.02
CA GLU A 105 -10.15 -6.71 -1.46
C GLU A 105 -10.57 -7.40 -2.76
N GLU A 106 -9.63 -7.52 -3.71
CA GLU A 106 -9.81 -8.20 -4.99
C GLU A 106 -10.00 -9.71 -4.81
N GLY A 107 -9.13 -10.38 -4.04
CA GLY A 107 -9.24 -11.80 -3.77
C GLY A 107 -10.59 -12.15 -3.12
N MET A 108 -11.02 -11.35 -2.13
CA MET A 108 -12.34 -11.50 -1.54
C MET A 108 -13.46 -11.29 -2.56
N ALA A 109 -13.36 -10.28 -3.44
CA ALA A 109 -14.37 -10.01 -4.47
C ALA A 109 -14.48 -11.17 -5.48
N ARG A 110 -13.37 -11.84 -5.78
CA ARG A 110 -13.28 -13.03 -6.63
C ARG A 110 -13.62 -14.34 -5.92
N LYS A 111 -14.05 -14.28 -4.65
CA LYS A 111 -14.38 -15.45 -3.81
C LYS A 111 -13.18 -16.41 -3.58
N VAL A 112 -11.96 -15.89 -3.57
CA VAL A 112 -10.75 -16.67 -3.27
C VAL A 112 -10.70 -16.99 -1.77
N PRO A 113 -10.41 -18.25 -1.37
CA PRO A 113 -10.24 -18.60 0.04
C PRO A 113 -9.22 -17.71 0.76
N LEU A 114 -9.53 -17.26 1.98
CA LEU A 114 -8.65 -16.35 2.74
C LEU A 114 -7.22 -16.90 2.91
N ALA A 115 -7.08 -18.20 3.14
CA ALA A 115 -5.78 -18.86 3.23
C ALA A 115 -4.93 -18.69 1.96
N LEU A 116 -5.55 -18.72 0.77
CA LEU A 116 -4.87 -18.48 -0.50
C LEU A 116 -4.58 -16.99 -0.73
N ILE A 117 -5.47 -16.09 -0.31
CA ILE A 117 -5.19 -14.64 -0.34
C ILE A 117 -3.96 -14.34 0.51
N LEU A 118 -3.88 -14.91 1.71
CA LEU A 118 -2.80 -14.66 2.66
C LEU A 118 -1.47 -15.29 2.22
N ASN A 119 -1.48 -16.57 1.85
CA ASN A 119 -0.28 -17.38 1.68
C ASN A 119 0.07 -17.71 0.23
N GLY A 120 -0.84 -17.45 -0.70
CA GLY A 120 -0.71 -17.87 -2.09
C GLY A 120 -0.90 -19.37 -2.28
N GLU A 121 -0.61 -19.82 -3.51
CA GLU A 121 -0.59 -21.22 -3.89
C GLU A 121 0.65 -21.51 -4.74
N LYS A 122 1.37 -22.58 -4.41
CA LYS A 122 2.46 -23.08 -5.24
C LYS A 122 1.85 -23.86 -6.42
N GLY A 123 2.11 -23.41 -7.65
CA GLY A 123 1.55 -24.01 -8.87
C GLY A 123 2.20 -23.45 -10.14
N GLN A 124 1.67 -23.84 -11.31
CA GLN A 124 2.02 -23.25 -12.61
C GLN A 124 0.73 -22.82 -13.35
N PRO A 125 0.41 -21.52 -13.41
CA PRO A 125 1.11 -20.42 -12.76
C PRO A 125 0.95 -20.41 -11.23
N PRO A 126 1.90 -19.83 -10.47
CA PRO A 126 1.75 -19.62 -9.04
C PRO A 126 0.72 -18.51 -8.74
N ILE A 127 0.09 -18.58 -7.56
CA ILE A 127 -0.70 -17.47 -7.00
C ILE A 127 0.13 -16.88 -5.86
N LEU A 128 0.43 -15.60 -5.92
CA LEU A 128 1.17 -14.91 -4.86
C LEU A 128 0.18 -14.36 -3.82
N GLY A 129 0.40 -14.75 -2.57
CA GLY A 129 -0.34 -14.23 -1.42
C GLY A 129 0.18 -12.87 -0.97
N LEU A 130 -0.53 -12.28 -0.01
CA LEU A 130 -0.14 -11.00 0.59
C LEU A 130 1.24 -11.05 1.23
N SER A 131 1.62 -12.18 1.86
CA SER A 131 2.92 -12.33 2.50
C SER A 131 4.06 -12.21 1.49
N GLN A 132 3.94 -12.84 0.32
CA GLN A 132 4.93 -12.70 -0.76
C GLN A 132 4.95 -11.28 -1.34
N ARG A 133 3.80 -10.62 -1.43
CA ARG A 133 3.70 -9.22 -1.92
C ARG A 133 4.34 -8.23 -0.96
N GLU A 134 4.20 -8.44 0.35
CA GLU A 134 4.90 -7.66 1.37
C GLU A 134 6.42 -7.77 1.20
N TYR A 135 6.94 -9.00 0.97
CA TYR A 135 8.36 -9.19 0.67
C TYR A 135 8.78 -8.46 -0.60
N LEU A 136 7.99 -8.49 -1.68
CA LEU A 136 8.31 -7.73 -2.90
C LEU A 136 8.35 -6.22 -2.65
N LEU A 137 7.42 -5.68 -1.87
CA LEU A 137 7.42 -4.27 -1.49
C LEU A 137 8.69 -3.89 -0.73
N SER A 138 9.03 -4.68 0.29
CA SER A 138 10.23 -4.47 1.11
C SER A 138 11.52 -4.57 0.29
N ALA A 139 11.65 -5.63 -0.50
CA ALA A 139 12.79 -5.87 -1.37
C ALA A 139 12.96 -4.79 -2.43
N THR A 140 11.86 -4.32 -3.03
CA THR A 140 11.86 -3.23 -4.01
C THR A 140 12.30 -1.93 -3.35
N ARG A 141 11.74 -1.58 -2.19
CA ARG A 141 12.13 -0.39 -1.42
C ARG A 141 13.63 -0.38 -1.13
N ASP A 142 14.14 -1.49 -0.60
CA ASP A 142 15.56 -1.62 -0.25
C ASP A 142 16.46 -1.51 -1.48
N THR A 143 16.01 -2.07 -2.61
CA THR A 143 16.72 -1.95 -3.88
C THR A 143 16.77 -0.49 -4.33
N LEU A 144 15.65 0.23 -4.33
CA LEU A 144 15.63 1.64 -4.70
C LEU A 144 16.54 2.48 -3.79
N TYR A 145 16.53 2.24 -2.48
CA TYR A 145 17.47 2.87 -1.55
C TYR A 145 18.93 2.56 -1.88
N SER A 146 19.26 1.31 -2.18
CA SER A 146 20.63 0.91 -2.57
C SER A 146 21.09 1.58 -3.87
N LYS A 147 20.17 1.93 -4.76
CA LYS A 147 20.41 2.67 -6.01
C LYS A 147 20.43 4.20 -5.83
N GLY A 148 20.40 4.66 -4.59
CA GLY A 148 20.43 6.08 -4.28
C GLY A 148 19.13 6.81 -4.66
N ILE A 149 18.02 6.10 -4.82
CA ILE A 149 16.69 6.68 -4.99
C ILE A 149 16.07 6.70 -3.60
N PHE A 150 15.98 7.88 -3.00
CA PHE A 150 15.61 8.02 -1.59
C PHE A 150 14.21 8.62 -1.42
N SER A 151 13.66 8.50 -0.22
CA SER A 151 12.47 9.23 0.22
C SER A 151 12.88 10.43 1.09
N THR A 152 12.15 11.54 1.01
CA THR A 152 12.35 12.73 1.86
C THR A 152 11.02 13.33 2.27
N SER A 153 10.87 13.75 3.52
CA SER A 153 9.63 14.38 4.02
C SER A 153 9.21 15.63 3.21
N PRO A 154 7.90 15.90 3.07
CA PRO A 154 7.40 17.09 2.39
C PRO A 154 8.02 18.38 2.95
N GLY A 155 8.45 19.28 2.07
CA GLY A 155 9.05 20.56 2.46
C GLY A 155 10.55 20.51 2.78
N THR A 156 11.17 19.33 2.79
CA THR A 156 12.63 19.20 2.84
C THR A 156 13.22 19.54 1.47
N LYS A 157 14.31 20.31 1.40
CA LYS A 157 14.99 20.57 0.12
C LYS A 157 15.41 19.24 -0.50
N ALA A 158 14.93 18.97 -1.71
CA ALA A 158 15.31 17.79 -2.46
C ALA A 158 16.83 17.80 -2.70
N VAL A 159 17.52 16.78 -2.18
CA VAL A 159 18.82 16.39 -2.70
C VAL A 159 18.56 15.81 -4.10
N SER A 160 19.52 15.93 -5.03
CA SER A 160 19.35 15.59 -6.46
C SER A 160 18.73 14.22 -6.80
N GLN A 161 18.56 13.33 -5.82
CA GLN A 161 18.10 11.95 -6.01
C GLN A 161 17.01 11.53 -5.00
N SER A 162 16.52 12.46 -4.17
CA SER A 162 15.50 12.15 -3.18
C SER A 162 14.10 12.56 -3.65
N LEU A 163 13.20 11.59 -3.64
CA LEU A 163 11.80 11.75 -4.02
C LEU A 163 10.94 12.06 -2.80
N PRO A 164 9.86 12.86 -2.96
CA PRO A 164 8.82 12.96 -1.95
C PRO A 164 8.20 11.59 -1.62
N PRO A 165 7.73 11.33 -0.39
CA PRO A 165 7.38 9.98 0.04
C PRO A 165 6.24 9.39 -0.80
N PRO A 166 5.18 10.13 -1.17
CA PRO A 166 4.16 9.61 -2.08
C PRO A 166 4.69 9.15 -3.43
N ARG A 167 5.65 9.86 -4.03
CA ARG A 167 6.24 9.49 -5.33
C ARG A 167 7.09 8.23 -5.21
N PHE A 168 7.89 8.16 -4.15
CA PHE A 168 8.70 6.97 -3.85
C PHE A 168 7.83 5.74 -3.59
N ASP A 169 6.80 5.88 -2.76
CA ASP A 169 5.83 4.83 -2.43
C ASP A 169 5.07 4.33 -3.68
N THR A 170 4.73 5.23 -4.61
CA THR A 170 4.14 4.84 -5.90
C THR A 170 5.12 4.01 -6.74
N LEU A 171 6.39 4.40 -6.85
CA LEU A 171 7.39 3.60 -7.57
C LEU A 171 7.55 2.20 -6.95
N VAL A 172 7.68 2.13 -5.62
CA VAL A 172 7.80 0.86 -4.90
C VAL A 172 6.60 -0.05 -5.18
N SER A 173 5.38 0.50 -5.10
CA SER A 173 4.15 -0.27 -5.31
C SER A 173 4.04 -0.80 -6.74
N GLU A 174 4.28 0.06 -7.74
CA GLU A 174 4.10 -0.28 -9.15
C GLU A 174 5.17 -1.25 -9.65
N ILE A 175 6.41 -1.14 -9.16
CA ILE A 175 7.47 -2.10 -9.48
C ILE A 175 7.15 -3.46 -8.82
N ALA A 176 6.80 -3.48 -7.53
CA ALA A 176 6.48 -4.72 -6.82
C ALA A 176 5.28 -5.45 -7.44
N ASP A 177 4.21 -4.72 -7.81
CA ASP A 177 3.03 -5.29 -8.48
C ASP A 177 3.38 -5.82 -9.88
N SER A 178 4.19 -5.09 -10.65
CA SER A 178 4.67 -5.53 -11.96
C SER A 178 5.48 -6.82 -11.91
N LEU A 179 6.35 -6.96 -10.90
CA LEU A 179 7.12 -8.18 -10.66
C LEU A 179 6.23 -9.34 -10.21
N ALA A 180 5.23 -9.06 -9.38
CA ALA A 180 4.23 -10.03 -8.99
C ALA A 180 3.46 -10.58 -10.20
N ASP A 181 2.95 -9.69 -11.07
CA ASP A 181 2.21 -10.07 -12.28
C ASP A 181 3.04 -10.95 -13.22
N TYR A 182 4.35 -10.67 -13.33
CA TYR A 182 5.26 -11.50 -14.12
C TYR A 182 5.37 -12.93 -13.56
N VAL A 183 5.56 -13.07 -12.26
CA VAL A 183 5.65 -14.38 -11.59
C VAL A 183 4.32 -15.13 -11.71
N GLU A 184 3.19 -14.46 -11.47
CA GLU A 184 1.85 -15.04 -11.60
C GLU A 184 1.46 -15.36 -13.05
N SER A 185 2.18 -14.82 -14.03
CA SER A 185 2.04 -15.21 -15.44
C SER A 185 2.91 -16.42 -15.80
N GLY A 186 3.60 -17.03 -14.83
CA GLY A 186 4.51 -18.16 -15.02
C GLY A 186 5.93 -17.77 -15.43
N GLY A 187 6.29 -16.49 -15.31
CA GLY A 187 7.62 -15.98 -15.59
C GLY A 187 8.69 -16.53 -14.63
N SER A 188 9.91 -16.69 -15.12
CA SER A 188 11.03 -17.22 -14.33
C SER A 188 11.78 -16.11 -13.59
N PRO A 189 12.02 -16.23 -12.27
CA PRO A 189 12.76 -15.20 -11.51
C PRO A 189 14.22 -15.03 -11.98
N LEU A 190 14.75 -16.01 -12.72
CA LEU A 190 16.11 -15.99 -13.26
C LEU A 190 16.23 -15.22 -14.59
N GLU A 191 15.11 -14.84 -15.20
CA GLU A 191 15.08 -14.08 -16.45
C GLU A 191 15.08 -12.57 -16.18
N GLY A 192 16.13 -12.08 -15.53
CA GLY A 192 16.24 -10.67 -15.11
C GLY A 192 15.98 -9.64 -16.22
N HIS A 193 16.31 -9.97 -17.47
CA HIS A 193 16.05 -9.09 -18.62
C HIS A 193 14.55 -8.98 -18.94
N LEU A 194 13.77 -10.04 -18.79
CA LEU A 194 12.32 -10.02 -18.96
C LEU A 194 11.63 -9.34 -17.77
N LEU A 195 12.13 -9.55 -16.54
CA LEU A 195 11.70 -8.78 -15.37
C LEU A 195 11.91 -7.28 -15.60
N TYR A 196 13.09 -6.89 -16.09
CA TYR A 196 13.38 -5.50 -16.42
C TYR A 196 12.49 -4.96 -17.53
N GLN A 197 12.27 -5.73 -18.59
CA GLN A 197 11.36 -5.33 -19.67
C GLN A 197 9.93 -5.12 -19.16
N GLN A 198 9.43 -6.02 -18.30
CA GLN A 198 8.11 -5.91 -17.69
C GLN A 198 7.98 -4.63 -16.86
N VAL A 199 8.93 -4.37 -15.97
CA VAL A 199 8.96 -3.15 -15.15
C VAL A 199 9.11 -1.90 -16.02
N SER A 200 9.99 -1.93 -17.01
CA SER A 200 10.22 -0.82 -17.94
C SER A 200 8.96 -0.45 -18.71
N ASN A 201 8.23 -1.45 -19.23
CA ASN A 201 6.96 -1.23 -19.91
C ASN A 201 5.94 -0.60 -18.96
N ARG A 202 5.78 -1.16 -17.76
CA ARG A 202 4.85 -0.64 -16.75
C ARG A 202 5.13 0.83 -16.41
N LEU A 203 6.39 1.15 -16.09
CA LEU A 203 6.77 2.52 -15.71
C LEU A 203 6.60 3.50 -16.88
N THR A 204 6.93 3.08 -18.10
CA THR A 204 6.76 3.90 -19.31
C THR A 204 5.28 4.16 -19.60
N ASP A 205 4.43 3.14 -19.51
CA ASP A 205 3.00 3.25 -19.75
C ASP A 205 2.36 4.23 -18.75
N LEU A 206 2.66 4.08 -17.46
CA LEU A 206 2.14 4.96 -16.39
C LEU A 206 2.62 6.41 -16.53
N ALA A 207 3.84 6.62 -17.03
CA ALA A 207 4.40 7.93 -17.30
C ALA A 207 3.80 8.59 -18.57
N SER A 208 3.34 7.79 -19.53
CA SER A 208 2.78 8.27 -20.80
C SER A 208 1.30 8.66 -20.74
N LEU A 209 0.61 8.38 -19.62
CA LEU A 209 -0.79 8.74 -19.43
C LEU A 209 -0.99 10.26 -19.51
N LYS A 210 -2.17 10.68 -20.00
CA LYS A 210 -2.55 12.11 -20.06
C LYS A 210 -2.40 12.83 -18.72
N VAL A 211 -2.69 12.12 -17.63
CA VAL A 211 -2.36 12.52 -16.27
C VAL A 211 -1.42 11.42 -15.74
N PRO A 212 -0.10 11.66 -15.70
CA PRO A 212 0.86 10.66 -15.29
C PRO A 212 0.60 10.20 -13.86
N ILE A 213 0.57 8.89 -13.63
CA ILE A 213 0.56 8.31 -12.28
C ILE A 213 1.97 8.40 -11.70
N ILE A 214 2.98 8.13 -12.53
CA ILE A 214 4.39 8.29 -12.22
C ILE A 214 4.93 9.41 -13.12
N PRO A 215 5.57 10.46 -12.57
CA PRO A 215 6.24 11.46 -13.38
C PRO A 215 7.31 10.83 -14.29
N PRO A 216 7.42 11.21 -15.57
CA PRO A 216 8.40 10.62 -16.50
C PRO A 216 9.84 10.66 -15.99
N GLU A 217 10.23 11.72 -15.28
CA GLU A 217 11.57 11.85 -14.70
C GLU A 217 11.85 10.83 -13.58
N ASP A 218 10.82 10.41 -12.84
CA ASP A 218 10.96 9.38 -11.80
C ASP A 218 11.11 7.99 -12.41
N ALA A 219 10.30 7.70 -13.44
CA ALA A 219 10.41 6.47 -14.19
C ALA A 219 11.80 6.35 -14.82
N GLN A 220 12.29 7.41 -15.48
CA GLN A 220 13.62 7.44 -16.07
C GLN A 220 14.72 7.24 -15.01
N LEU A 221 14.61 7.91 -13.86
CA LEU A 221 15.57 7.76 -12.76
C LEU A 221 15.72 6.30 -12.31
N VAL A 222 14.61 5.56 -12.21
CA VAL A 222 14.63 4.13 -11.87
C VAL A 222 15.28 3.32 -12.97
N LEU A 223 14.87 3.52 -14.23
CA LEU A 223 15.35 2.76 -15.38
C LEU A 223 16.85 2.98 -15.67
N GLU A 224 17.40 4.13 -15.32
CA GLU A 224 18.84 4.39 -15.46
C GLU A 224 19.70 3.66 -14.41
N ARG A 225 19.12 3.21 -13.31
CA ARG A 225 19.88 2.75 -12.13
C ARG A 225 19.60 1.33 -11.69
N VAL A 226 18.37 0.87 -11.90
CA VAL A 226 17.98 -0.51 -11.61
C VAL A 226 18.39 -1.39 -12.78
N THR A 227 19.04 -2.50 -12.49
CA THR A 227 19.51 -3.46 -13.48
C THR A 227 18.66 -4.73 -13.47
N PRO A 228 18.70 -5.53 -14.55
CA PRO A 228 18.14 -6.88 -14.57
C PRO A 228 18.51 -7.74 -13.36
N ALA A 229 19.76 -7.67 -12.88
CA ALA A 229 20.23 -8.47 -11.75
C ALA A 229 19.61 -8.04 -10.41
N ASP A 230 19.36 -6.73 -10.25
CA ASP A 230 18.68 -6.22 -9.07
C ASP A 230 17.25 -6.76 -8.98
N LEU A 231 16.52 -6.76 -10.10
CA LEU A 231 15.15 -7.27 -10.16
C LEU A 231 15.09 -8.78 -9.95
N THR A 232 16.05 -9.55 -10.47
CA THR A 232 16.18 -10.98 -10.11
C THR A 232 16.36 -11.15 -8.61
N THR A 233 17.22 -10.36 -7.96
CA THR A 233 17.44 -10.43 -6.51
C THR A 233 16.17 -10.08 -5.73
N VAL A 234 15.41 -9.07 -6.16
CA VAL A 234 14.12 -8.72 -5.56
C VAL A 234 13.14 -9.87 -5.63
N VAL A 235 12.97 -10.48 -6.81
CA VAL A 235 11.98 -11.54 -7.00
C VAL A 235 12.39 -12.82 -6.27
N LEU A 236 13.68 -13.16 -6.21
CA LEU A 236 14.13 -14.37 -5.51
C LEU A 236 13.76 -14.37 -4.02
N LYS A 237 13.64 -13.20 -3.37
CA LYS A 237 13.25 -13.10 -1.96
C LYS A 237 11.87 -13.70 -1.63
N ILE A 238 10.96 -13.87 -2.59
CA ILE A 238 9.66 -14.50 -2.32
C ILE A 238 9.69 -16.03 -2.38
N PHE A 239 10.83 -16.61 -2.76
CA PHE A 239 11.06 -18.05 -2.86
C PHE A 239 11.96 -18.59 -1.73
N GLU A 240 12.53 -17.70 -0.91
CA GLU A 240 13.30 -18.02 0.31
C GLU A 240 12.38 -18.35 1.48
#